data_AF-A0A7Y5PJY6-F1
#
_entry.id   AF-A0A7Y5PJY6-F1
#
_cell.length_a   1.000
_cell.length_b   1.000
_cell.length_c   1.000
_cell.angle_alpha   90.00
_cell.angle_beta   90.00
_cell.angle_gamma   90.00
#
_symmetry.space_group_name_H-M   'P 1'
#
loop_
_entity.id
_entity.type
_entity.pdbx_description
1 polymer ?
#
loop_
_entity_poly.entity_id
_entity_poly.type
_entity_poly.pdbx_seq_one_letter_code
_entity_poly.pdbx_strand_id
1 'polypeptide(L)'
;MPTAAPLPPARLAPLVVPFIAPFIAPFIALLGALLVFAAAPAAAQTKGKVMAGLVNKPFSATREKLLADGWAPVETNLTTARGAPERERGEAGKFLTAGYNEIERCTGGKRNYCFLNYKRGNTCLRVRTLGTLDLPASDPKVHGAGDACPSKQKARR
;
A
#
# COMPACT_ATOMS: atom_id res chain seq x y z
N MET A 1 54.16 12.61 11.18
CA MET A 1 54.34 12.29 12.62
C MET A 1 53.33 11.21 12.97
N PRO A 2 53.79 10.00 13.35
CA PRO A 2 52.92 8.88 13.71
C PRO A 2 52.60 8.92 15.21
N THR A 3 51.35 8.68 15.58
CA THR A 3 51.02 8.23 16.94
C THR A 3 49.99 7.12 16.84
N ALA A 4 50.46 5.90 16.99
CA ALA A 4 49.64 4.74 17.28
C ALA A 4 49.34 4.68 18.78
N ALA A 5 48.13 4.26 19.17
CA ALA A 5 47.98 3.34 20.30
C ALA A 5 46.63 2.58 20.23
N PRO A 6 46.59 1.31 20.70
CA PRO A 6 45.49 0.35 20.46
C PRO A 6 44.64 0.01 21.72
N LEU A 7 43.46 -0.62 21.49
CA LEU A 7 42.69 -1.67 22.24
C LEU A 7 42.60 -1.61 23.80
N PRO A 8 41.51 -2.05 24.49
CA PRO A 8 41.14 -3.48 24.57
C PRO A 8 39.62 -3.76 24.95
N PRO A 9 39.21 -4.88 25.61
CA PRO A 9 38.30 -5.87 25.04
C PRO A 9 36.97 -6.06 25.80
N ALA A 10 36.19 -7.04 25.32
CA ALA A 10 34.92 -7.56 25.81
C ALA A 10 34.73 -7.70 27.33
N ARG A 11 33.46 -7.60 27.78
CA ARG A 11 32.98 -8.25 29.01
C ARG A 11 31.72 -9.06 28.75
N LEU A 12 31.88 -10.36 28.97
CA LEU A 12 30.84 -11.36 29.16
C LEU A 12 30.42 -11.43 30.65
N ALA A 13 29.28 -12.11 30.87
CA ALA A 13 28.78 -12.76 32.09
C ALA A 13 27.76 -11.98 32.96
N PRO A 14 26.91 -12.64 33.77
CA PRO A 14 26.67 -14.10 34.00
C PRO A 14 25.23 -14.56 33.65
N LEU A 15 24.95 -15.80 33.21
CA LEU A 15 24.83 -17.08 33.94
C LEU A 15 23.79 -17.12 35.10
N VAL A 16 22.76 -17.95 34.90
CA VAL A 16 22.29 -19.04 35.81
C VAL A 16 21.34 -18.65 36.96
N VAL A 17 20.00 -18.90 36.87
CA VAL A 17 19.20 -20.11 37.28
C VAL A 17 18.80 -20.05 38.79
N PRO A 18 17.86 -20.84 39.37
CA PRO A 18 16.52 -21.39 39.03
C PRO A 18 15.43 -20.92 40.05
N PHE A 19 14.17 -21.38 39.93
CA PHE A 19 13.34 -22.00 41.02
C PHE A 19 11.89 -22.15 40.50
N ILE A 20 11.46 -23.34 40.07
CA ILE A 20 10.72 -24.34 40.86
C ILE A 20 9.37 -23.82 41.37
N ALA A 21 8.28 -24.27 40.73
CA ALA A 21 7.13 -24.85 41.43
C ALA A 21 6.26 -25.65 40.44
N PRO A 22 6.14 -26.98 40.60
CA PRO A 22 5.09 -27.78 40.01
C PRO A 22 3.95 -27.99 41.02
N PHE A 23 2.79 -27.41 40.76
CA PHE A 23 1.52 -27.80 41.37
C PHE A 23 0.57 -28.05 40.21
N ILE A 24 0.42 -29.30 39.74
CA ILE A 24 -0.52 -30.30 40.27
C ILE A 24 -1.89 -29.66 40.55
N ALA A 25 -2.74 -29.69 39.53
CA ALA A 25 -4.17 -29.90 39.69
C ALA A 25 -4.67 -30.72 38.48
N PRO A 26 -4.87 -32.04 38.61
CA PRO A 26 -5.78 -32.79 37.74
C PRO A 26 -7.22 -32.63 38.25
N PHE A 27 -8.22 -32.99 37.44
CA PHE A 27 -9.66 -32.64 37.54
C PHE A 27 -9.93 -31.26 36.91
N ILE A 28 -10.62 -31.14 35.77
CA ILE A 28 -12.00 -31.57 35.55
C ILE A 28 -12.14 -32.07 34.10
N ALA A 29 -12.52 -33.33 33.96
CA ALA A 29 -13.07 -33.87 32.74
C ALA A 29 -14.55 -33.48 32.62
N LEU A 30 -15.02 -33.41 31.37
CA LEU A 30 -16.41 -33.40 30.89
C LEU A 30 -17.21 -32.09 30.90
N LEU A 31 -17.87 -31.87 29.77
CA LEU A 31 -18.92 -30.90 29.44
C LEU A 31 -18.49 -29.45 29.21
N GLY A 32 -18.28 -29.12 27.94
CA GLY A 32 -18.25 -27.75 27.45
C GLY A 32 -18.37 -27.73 25.94
N ALA A 33 -19.61 -27.53 25.47
CA ALA A 33 -20.05 -27.61 24.10
C ALA A 33 -19.16 -26.88 23.06
N LEU A 34 -19.23 -27.41 21.84
CA LEU A 34 -18.95 -26.75 20.57
C LEU A 34 -19.00 -25.21 20.66
N LEU A 35 -17.85 -24.57 20.68
CA LEU A 35 -17.68 -23.23 20.12
C LEU A 35 -16.84 -23.37 18.86
N VAL A 36 -17.48 -23.90 17.80
CA VAL A 36 -17.04 -23.63 16.44
C VAL A 36 -17.24 -22.14 16.26
N PHE A 37 -16.19 -21.35 16.54
CA PHE A 37 -16.12 -19.94 16.21
C PHE A 37 -16.26 -19.85 14.68
N ALA A 38 -17.51 -19.72 14.23
CA ALA A 38 -17.83 -19.20 12.92
C ALA A 38 -17.40 -17.72 12.90
N ALA A 39 -16.10 -17.48 12.84
CA ALA A 39 -15.53 -16.20 12.45
C ALA A 39 -15.80 -16.02 10.96
N ALA A 40 -17.07 -15.82 10.60
CA ALA A 40 -17.45 -15.36 9.28
C ALA A 40 -16.75 -14.01 9.06
N PRO A 41 -15.92 -13.86 8.02
CA PRO A 41 -15.17 -12.64 7.84
C PRO A 41 -16.14 -11.51 7.51
N ALA A 42 -16.21 -10.51 8.38
CA ALA A 42 -16.87 -9.22 8.17
C ALA A 42 -16.17 -8.37 7.08
N ALA A 43 -15.67 -8.98 6.01
CA ALA A 43 -14.85 -8.33 4.98
C ALA A 43 -15.66 -7.77 3.80
N ALA A 44 -16.98 -7.94 3.79
CA ALA A 44 -17.82 -7.55 2.64
C ALA A 44 -18.41 -6.13 2.74
N GLN A 45 -18.52 -5.53 3.94
CA GLN A 45 -19.21 -4.26 4.14
C GLN A 45 -18.25 -3.07 4.34
N THR A 46 -17.42 -2.71 3.35
CA THR A 46 -16.75 -1.38 3.36
C THR A 46 -16.40 -0.81 1.99
N LYS A 47 -16.34 -1.63 0.93
CA LYS A 47 -15.78 -1.21 -0.38
C LYS A 47 -16.45 0.06 -0.95
N GLY A 48 -17.76 0.05 -1.17
CA GLY A 48 -18.48 1.18 -1.78
C GLY A 48 -18.42 2.48 -0.98
N LYS A 49 -18.48 2.40 0.36
CA LYS A 49 -18.44 3.58 1.24
C LYS A 49 -17.07 4.24 1.25
N VAL A 50 -15.99 3.44 1.19
CA VAL A 50 -14.63 3.96 1.10
C VAL A 50 -14.47 4.75 -0.20
N MET A 51 -14.95 4.25 -1.34
CA MET A 51 -14.75 4.91 -2.65
C MET A 51 -15.45 6.27 -2.75
N ALA A 52 -16.69 6.37 -2.25
CA ALA A 52 -17.45 7.62 -2.27
C ALA A 52 -16.75 8.72 -1.44
N GLY A 53 -16.11 8.33 -0.33
CA GLY A 53 -15.39 9.24 0.55
C GLY A 53 -14.07 9.79 -0.01
N LEU A 54 -13.59 9.30 -1.16
CA LEU A 54 -12.36 9.77 -1.80
C LEU A 54 -12.60 10.91 -2.79
N VAL A 55 -13.80 10.99 -3.37
CA VAL A 55 -14.11 11.92 -4.47
C VAL A 55 -14.02 13.38 -4.01
N ASN A 56 -13.55 14.25 -4.91
CA ASN A 56 -13.32 15.69 -4.73
C ASN A 56 -12.23 16.08 -3.72
N LYS A 57 -11.50 15.13 -3.15
CA LYS A 57 -10.34 15.40 -2.29
C LYS A 57 -9.05 15.55 -3.11
N PRO A 58 -8.07 16.33 -2.64
CA PRO A 58 -6.72 16.35 -3.21
C PRO A 58 -6.13 14.93 -3.23
N PHE A 59 -5.37 14.60 -4.26
CA PHE A 59 -4.86 13.25 -4.42
C PHE A 59 -3.78 12.93 -3.38
N SER A 60 -2.91 13.87 -3.01
CA SER A 60 -1.89 13.64 -1.97
C SER A 60 -2.50 13.17 -0.64
N ALA A 61 -3.48 13.90 -0.12
CA ALA A 61 -4.22 13.55 1.09
C ALA A 61 -5.00 12.23 0.94
N THR A 62 -5.53 11.96 -0.25
CA THR A 62 -6.21 10.68 -0.53
C THR A 62 -5.24 9.52 -0.48
N ARG A 63 -4.05 9.67 -1.07
CA ARG A 63 -3.01 8.65 -1.06
C ARG A 63 -2.57 8.33 0.35
N GLU A 64 -2.29 9.33 1.19
CA GLU A 64 -1.92 9.13 2.59
C GLU A 64 -2.97 8.27 3.33
N LYS A 65 -4.25 8.59 3.15
CA LYS A 65 -5.34 7.80 3.71
C LYS A 65 -5.36 6.37 3.17
N LEU A 66 -5.20 6.18 1.86
CA LEU A 66 -5.18 4.85 1.26
C LEU A 66 -4.04 3.99 1.82
N LEU A 67 -2.84 4.58 1.95
CA LEU A 67 -1.68 3.91 2.54
C LEU A 67 -1.96 3.53 4.00
N ALA A 68 -2.55 4.44 4.79
CA ALA A 68 -2.95 4.17 6.18
C ALA A 68 -4.03 3.08 6.28
N ASP A 69 -4.96 3.01 5.33
CA ASP A 69 -6.02 2.00 5.24
C ASP A 69 -5.51 0.63 4.70
N GLY A 70 -4.20 0.48 4.52
CA GLY A 70 -3.53 -0.76 4.11
C GLY A 70 -3.57 -1.03 2.60
N TRP A 71 -3.82 -0.02 1.77
CA TRP A 71 -3.70 -0.15 0.32
C TRP A 71 -2.26 0.04 -0.13
N ALA A 72 -1.74 -0.91 -0.91
CA ALA A 72 -0.42 -0.85 -1.48
C ALA A 72 -0.46 -0.25 -2.90
N PRO A 73 0.43 0.71 -3.24
CA PRO A 73 0.65 1.17 -4.62
C PRO A 73 0.99 0.01 -5.55
N VAL A 74 0.43 0.01 -6.76
CA VAL A 74 0.71 -1.00 -7.78
C VAL A 74 1.36 -0.35 -8.98
N GLU A 75 2.61 -0.72 -9.21
CA GLU A 75 3.33 -0.39 -10.44
C GLU A 75 2.76 -1.17 -11.63
N THR A 76 2.65 -0.48 -12.77
CA THR A 76 2.15 -1.07 -14.01
C THR A 76 3.13 -0.92 -15.16
N ASN A 77 3.24 -1.97 -15.98
CA ASN A 77 4.10 -2.00 -17.16
C ASN A 77 3.32 -1.73 -18.45
N LEU A 78 2.34 -0.82 -18.41
CA LEU A 78 1.57 -0.48 -19.61
C LEU A 78 2.46 0.25 -20.61
N THR A 79 2.48 -0.21 -21.86
CA THR A 79 3.26 0.39 -22.94
C THR A 79 2.37 0.96 -24.04
N THR A 80 2.85 2.03 -24.67
CA THR A 80 2.29 2.58 -25.91
C THR A 80 2.37 1.60 -27.07
N ALA A 81 1.75 1.94 -28.21
CA ALA A 81 1.92 1.20 -29.47
C ALA A 81 3.39 1.13 -29.94
N ARG A 82 4.24 2.06 -29.51
CA ARG A 82 5.68 2.12 -29.84
C ARG A 82 6.56 1.46 -28.78
N GLY A 83 5.99 0.81 -27.77
CA GLY A 83 6.74 0.11 -26.73
C GLY A 83 7.24 0.98 -25.56
N ALA A 84 7.10 2.31 -25.63
CA ALA A 84 7.45 3.21 -24.53
C ALA A 84 6.49 3.06 -23.33
N PRO A 85 6.96 3.14 -22.07
CA PRO A 85 6.10 3.08 -20.88
C PRO A 85 5.11 4.26 -20.82
N GLU A 86 3.82 3.99 -20.63
CA GLU A 86 2.80 5.06 -20.53
C GLU A 86 2.97 5.90 -19.24
N ARG A 87 3.44 5.28 -18.16
CA ARG A 87 3.69 5.94 -16.87
C ARG A 87 4.79 6.99 -16.89
N GLU A 88 5.67 6.97 -17.90
CA GLU A 88 6.79 7.92 -18.03
C GLU A 88 6.44 9.12 -18.93
N ARG A 89 5.25 9.13 -19.55
CA ARG A 89 4.90 10.14 -20.56
C ARG A 89 4.05 11.26 -20.01
N GLY A 90 4.35 12.50 -20.44
CA GLY A 90 3.54 13.68 -20.17
C GLY A 90 3.30 13.88 -18.67
N GLU A 91 2.04 14.06 -18.29
CA GLU A 91 1.71 14.26 -16.87
C GLU A 91 2.01 13.03 -16.01
N ALA A 92 1.88 11.80 -16.55
CA ALA A 92 2.17 10.60 -15.78
C ALA A 92 3.64 10.57 -15.32
N GLY A 93 4.55 11.06 -16.18
CA GLY A 93 5.96 11.22 -15.83
C GLY A 93 6.18 12.18 -14.66
N LYS A 94 5.40 13.25 -14.54
CA LYS A 94 5.49 14.17 -13.39
C LYS A 94 5.09 13.49 -12.08
N PHE A 95 4.03 12.68 -12.13
CA PHE A 95 3.64 11.87 -10.97
C PHE A 95 4.76 10.90 -10.57
N LEU A 96 5.38 10.24 -11.55
CA LEU A 96 6.47 9.32 -11.28
C LEU A 96 7.68 10.02 -10.66
N THR A 97 8.09 11.19 -11.19
CA THR A 97 9.16 12.02 -10.63
C THR A 97 8.84 12.49 -9.20
N ALA A 98 7.57 12.72 -8.89
CA ALA A 98 7.10 13.07 -7.54
C ALA A 98 6.94 11.85 -6.60
N GLY A 99 7.32 10.65 -7.02
CA GLY A 99 7.31 9.43 -6.18
C GLY A 99 5.96 8.70 -6.13
N TYR A 100 5.03 9.01 -7.03
CA TYR A 100 3.75 8.31 -7.15
C TYR A 100 3.86 7.10 -8.09
N ASN A 101 4.46 6.02 -7.60
CA ASN A 101 4.73 4.79 -8.38
C ASN A 101 3.45 4.06 -8.85
N GLU A 102 2.31 4.32 -8.22
CA GLU A 102 1.00 3.79 -8.56
C GLU A 102 0.42 4.34 -9.89
N ILE A 103 1.04 5.36 -10.49
CA ILE A 103 0.57 5.95 -11.75
C ILE A 103 0.69 4.95 -12.91
N GLU A 104 -0.40 4.76 -13.66
CA GLU A 104 -0.41 3.92 -14.87
C GLU A 104 -0.31 4.76 -16.13
N ARG A 105 -1.14 5.80 -16.25
CA ARG A 105 -1.16 6.71 -17.41
C ARG A 105 -2.00 7.95 -17.11
N CYS A 106 -1.82 8.96 -17.94
CA CYS A 106 -2.72 10.11 -18.04
C CYS A 106 -3.23 10.29 -19.47
N THR A 107 -4.46 10.77 -19.65
CA THR A 107 -5.04 11.00 -20.98
C THR A 107 -4.41 12.19 -21.70
N GLY A 108 -3.82 13.13 -20.97
CA GLY A 108 -3.37 14.42 -21.50
C GLY A 108 -4.55 15.32 -21.93
N GLY A 109 -4.21 16.50 -22.46
CA GLY A 109 -5.18 17.47 -23.02
C GLY A 109 -5.92 18.32 -21.97
N LYS A 110 -7.03 18.96 -22.38
CA LYS A 110 -7.80 19.91 -21.54
C LYS A 110 -8.41 19.28 -20.29
N ARG A 111 -8.77 17.99 -20.35
CA ARG A 111 -9.27 17.20 -19.21
C ARG A 111 -8.26 16.10 -18.93
N ASN A 112 -7.22 16.47 -18.18
CA ASN A 112 -6.12 15.59 -17.88
C ASN A 112 -6.51 14.59 -16.78
N TYR A 113 -7.04 13.44 -17.20
CA TYR A 113 -7.37 12.35 -16.29
C TYR A 113 -6.17 11.44 -16.10
N CYS A 114 -5.80 11.20 -14.84
CA CYS A 114 -4.74 10.25 -14.50
C CYS A 114 -5.32 9.05 -13.76
N PHE A 115 -4.77 7.86 -14.04
CA PHE A 115 -5.22 6.59 -13.46
C PHE A 115 -4.14 6.02 -12.56
N LEU A 116 -4.47 5.80 -11.29
CA LEU A 116 -3.55 5.31 -10.27
C LEU A 116 -4.12 4.02 -9.67
N ASN A 117 -3.28 3.02 -9.46
CA ASN A 117 -3.71 1.69 -9.04
C ASN A 117 -3.19 1.28 -7.67
N TYR A 118 -4.06 0.63 -6.92
CA TYR A 118 -3.80 0.14 -5.59
C TYR A 118 -4.32 -1.28 -5.42
N LYS A 119 -3.74 -2.00 -4.47
CA LYS A 119 -4.17 -3.36 -4.10
C LYS A 119 -4.17 -3.53 -2.59
N ARG A 120 -5.16 -4.27 -2.08
CA ARG A 120 -5.24 -4.71 -0.68
C ARG A 120 -5.74 -6.14 -0.63
N GLY A 121 -4.86 -7.08 -0.29
CA GLY A 121 -5.13 -8.51 -0.45
C GLY A 121 -5.49 -8.84 -1.91
N ASN A 122 -6.63 -9.48 -2.14
CA ASN A 122 -7.15 -9.77 -3.49
C ASN A 122 -8.04 -8.66 -4.09
N THR A 123 -8.17 -7.52 -3.42
CA THR A 123 -9.00 -6.40 -3.92
C THR A 123 -8.13 -5.38 -4.65
N CYS A 124 -8.57 -4.97 -5.84
CA CYS A 124 -8.00 -3.85 -6.58
C CYS A 124 -8.80 -2.57 -6.36
N LEU A 125 -8.11 -1.45 -6.40
CA LEU A 125 -8.70 -0.12 -6.42
C LEU A 125 -8.01 0.69 -7.51
N ARG A 126 -8.80 1.33 -8.36
CA ARG A 126 -8.32 2.33 -9.30
C ARG A 126 -8.88 3.69 -8.93
N VAL A 127 -7.97 4.63 -8.71
CA VAL A 127 -8.28 6.04 -8.48
C VAL A 127 -8.09 6.80 -9.79
N ARG A 128 -9.08 7.61 -10.15
CA ARG A 128 -9.02 8.52 -11.28
C ARG A 128 -8.98 9.93 -10.77
N THR A 129 -7.93 10.66 -11.07
CA THR A 129 -7.82 12.09 -10.74
C THR A 129 -8.12 12.96 -11.96
N LEU A 130 -8.42 14.22 -11.73
CA LEU A 130 -8.60 15.24 -12.75
C LEU A 130 -7.78 16.49 -12.37
N GLY A 131 -6.96 16.94 -13.31
CA GLY A 131 -6.10 18.11 -13.15
C GLY A 131 -4.65 17.81 -13.47
N THR A 132 -3.76 18.73 -13.10
CA THR A 132 -2.31 18.60 -13.26
C THR A 132 -1.64 18.57 -11.89
N LEU A 133 -0.51 17.88 -11.80
CA LEU A 133 0.35 17.82 -10.65
C LEU A 133 1.47 18.85 -10.81
N ASP A 134 1.52 19.81 -9.90
CA ASP A 134 2.56 20.84 -9.83
C ASP A 134 2.75 21.27 -8.38
N LEU A 135 3.31 20.41 -7.55
CA LEU A 135 3.40 20.65 -6.10
C LEU A 135 4.44 21.76 -5.79
N PRO A 136 4.14 22.68 -4.85
CA PRO A 136 2.94 22.75 -4.01
C PRO A 136 1.76 23.52 -4.63
N ALA A 137 1.92 24.09 -5.83
CA ALA A 137 0.94 24.98 -6.47
C ALA A 137 -0.37 24.27 -6.90
N SER A 138 -0.31 22.99 -7.27
CA SER A 138 -1.47 22.23 -7.76
C SER A 138 -1.41 20.75 -7.37
N ASP A 139 -2.46 20.28 -6.71
CA ASP A 139 -2.71 18.86 -6.43
C ASP A 139 -4.01 18.43 -7.12
N PRO A 140 -3.98 17.48 -8.07
CA PRO A 140 -5.15 17.06 -8.79
C PRO A 140 -6.16 16.38 -7.88
N LYS A 141 -7.45 16.62 -8.14
CA LYS A 141 -8.52 16.08 -7.30
C LYS A 141 -8.94 14.71 -7.77
N VAL A 142 -9.32 13.86 -6.84
CA VAL A 142 -9.94 12.57 -7.15
C VAL A 142 -11.29 12.82 -7.79
N HIS A 143 -11.42 12.44 -9.07
CA HIS A 143 -12.67 12.52 -9.82
C HIS A 143 -13.50 11.24 -9.70
N GLY A 144 -12.88 10.11 -9.36
CA GLY A 144 -13.57 8.86 -9.12
C GLY A 144 -12.65 7.78 -8.56
N ALA A 145 -13.24 6.78 -7.94
CA ALA A 145 -12.56 5.59 -7.45
C ALA A 145 -13.47 4.37 -7.73
N GLY A 146 -12.88 3.26 -8.19
CA GLY A 146 -13.63 2.05 -8.53
C GLY A 146 -12.86 0.76 -8.35
N ASP A 147 -13.57 -0.36 -8.27
CA ASP A 147 -13.07 -1.72 -8.03
C ASP A 147 -12.37 -2.33 -9.28
N ALA A 148 -11.58 -1.53 -9.98
CA ALA A 148 -10.89 -1.96 -11.19
C ALA A 148 -9.44 -2.33 -10.88
N CYS A 149 -9.00 -3.46 -11.43
CA CYS A 149 -7.59 -3.82 -11.47
C CYS A 149 -6.83 -3.05 -12.55
N PRO A 150 -5.49 -2.97 -12.44
CA PRO A 150 -4.62 -2.47 -13.50
C PRO A 150 -4.99 -3.03 -14.87
N SER A 151 -4.76 -2.24 -15.91
CA SER A 151 -5.05 -2.66 -17.28
C SER A 151 -4.18 -3.87 -17.63
N LYS A 152 -4.68 -4.78 -18.47
CA LYS A 152 -3.91 -5.94 -18.93
C LYS A 152 -2.58 -5.48 -19.51
N GLN A 153 -1.49 -5.82 -18.85
CA GLN A 153 -0.15 -5.49 -19.30
C GLN A 153 0.16 -6.33 -20.53
N LYS A 154 0.67 -5.73 -21.61
CA LYS A 154 1.24 -6.53 -22.69
C LYS A 154 2.55 -7.12 -22.16
N ALA A 155 2.64 -8.45 -22.11
CA ALA A 155 3.91 -9.11 -21.84
C ALA A 155 4.93 -8.64 -22.88
N ARG A 156 6.08 -8.13 -22.43
CA ARG A 156 7.25 -7.97 -23.30
C ARG A 156 7.56 -9.38 -23.84
N ARG A 157 7.35 -9.59 -25.14
CA ARG A 157 7.91 -10.73 -25.87
C ARG A 157 9.26 -10.30 -26.43
#